data_AF-A0AAW6BFN6-F1
#
_entry.id   AF-A0AAW6BFN6-F1
#
_cell.length_a   1.000
_cell.length_b   1.000
_cell.length_c   1.000
_cell.angle_alpha   90.00
_cell.angle_beta   90.00
_cell.angle_gamma   90.00
#
_symmetry.space_group_name_H-M   'P 1'
#
loop_
_entity.id
_entity.type
_entity.pdbx_description
1 polymer ?
#
loop_
_entity_poly.entity_id
_entity_poly.type
_entity_poly.pdbx_seq_one_letter_code
_entity_poly.pdbx_strand_id
1 'polypeptide(L)'
;MNVENKEMLYTLSKEELATALTPYYKDFYDQLSDYQKANISLDMVVNDAHKRLFLNNLTHLRIDRELKPIEYAGVSPCILAIGTVVADAFGLVFQFLGINEAETRAATRALLKELSQDTLRGLLATIEDFKNATSLLDKAKIIWSLISEIKNAVGFSGIIKALKDSMHWYDWVITGVTAAAQLTIWFATDGAAFIAELALAGAAIATLGIDAANAVHVCS
;
A
#
# COMPACT_ATOMS: atom_id res chain seq x y z
N MET A 1 -5.22 27.33 -5.79
CA MET A 1 -4.50 26.35 -6.62
C MET A 1 -5.46 25.20 -6.82
N ASN A 2 -6.05 25.07 -8.01
CA ASN A 2 -7.13 24.13 -8.27
C ASN A 2 -6.57 22.70 -8.32
N VAL A 3 -7.10 21.84 -7.44
CA VAL A 3 -6.98 20.38 -7.53
C VAL A 3 -7.92 19.92 -8.65
N GLU A 4 -7.64 20.30 -9.90
CA GLU A 4 -8.39 19.79 -11.05
C GLU A 4 -7.82 18.43 -11.43
N ASN A 5 -8.52 17.39 -10.97
CA ASN A 5 -8.58 16.03 -11.52
C ASN A 5 -7.28 15.48 -12.14
N LYS A 6 -6.31 15.07 -11.31
CA LYS A 6 -5.53 13.89 -11.72
C LYS A 6 -6.41 12.69 -11.44
N GLU A 7 -7.02 12.17 -12.50
CA GLU A 7 -7.88 10.99 -12.44
C GLU A 7 -7.10 9.81 -11.84
N MET A 8 -7.71 9.16 -10.87
CA MET A 8 -7.15 8.02 -10.16
C MET A 8 -7.08 6.83 -11.12
N LEU A 9 -6.04 5.99 -11.05
CA LEU A 9 -5.86 4.94 -12.08
C LEU A 9 -7.06 3.98 -12.17
N TYR A 10 -7.75 3.73 -11.05
CA TYR A 10 -8.92 2.85 -11.02
C TYR A 10 -10.17 3.46 -11.68
N THR A 11 -10.19 4.77 -11.95
CA THR A 11 -11.30 5.44 -12.64
C THR A 11 -11.11 5.51 -14.15
N LEU A 12 -9.90 5.21 -14.64
CA LEU A 12 -9.56 5.28 -16.06
C LEU A 12 -10.19 4.12 -16.83
N SER A 13 -10.64 4.39 -18.06
CA SER A 13 -10.90 3.33 -19.04
C SER A 13 -9.61 2.58 -19.38
N LYS A 14 -9.72 1.41 -20.01
CA LYS A 14 -8.53 0.64 -20.45
C LYS A 14 -7.63 1.44 -21.40
N GLU A 15 -8.20 2.27 -22.26
CA GLU A 15 -7.45 3.07 -23.24
C GLU A 15 -6.67 4.20 -22.56
N GLU A 16 -7.30 4.88 -21.60
CA GLU A 16 -6.67 5.91 -20.78
C GLU A 16 -5.59 5.29 -19.88
N LEU A 17 -5.86 4.13 -19.30
CA LEU A 17 -4.90 3.38 -18.49
C LEU A 17 -3.69 2.95 -19.33
N ALA A 18 -3.88 2.48 -20.57
CA ALA A 18 -2.78 2.16 -21.47
C ALA A 18 -1.87 3.37 -21.71
N THR A 19 -2.47 4.54 -21.93
CA THR A 19 -1.74 5.80 -22.10
C THR A 19 -0.95 6.15 -20.84
N ALA A 20 -1.58 6.05 -19.66
CA ALA A 20 -0.96 6.36 -18.38
C ALA A 20 0.19 5.40 -18.01
N LEU A 21 0.06 4.10 -18.33
CA LEU A 21 1.04 3.08 -17.96
C LEU A 21 2.21 2.94 -18.95
N THR A 22 2.04 3.38 -20.20
CA THR A 22 3.07 3.27 -21.25
C THR A 22 4.48 3.73 -20.84
N PRO A 23 4.69 4.93 -20.26
CA PRO A 23 6.04 5.38 -19.91
C PRO A 23 6.69 4.45 -18.86
N TYR A 24 5.94 4.07 -17.82
CA TYR A 24 6.44 3.19 -16.77
C TYR A 24 6.68 1.76 -17.27
N TYR A 25 5.84 1.27 -18.19
CA TYR A 25 6.05 -0.04 -18.82
C TYR A 25 7.37 -0.07 -19.60
N LYS A 26 7.71 0.98 -20.35
CA LYS A 26 8.99 1.05 -21.09
C LYS A 26 10.19 0.96 -20.15
N ASP A 27 10.17 1.74 -19.07
CA ASP A 27 11.24 1.75 -18.07
C ASP A 27 11.43 0.36 -17.41
N PHE A 28 10.33 -0.34 -17.14
CA PHE A 28 10.38 -1.71 -16.61
C PHE A 28 10.83 -2.71 -17.68
N TYR A 29 10.30 -2.59 -18.90
CA TYR A 29 10.56 -3.51 -20.01
C TYR A 29 12.05 -3.55 -20.35
N ASP A 30 12.75 -2.42 -20.32
CA ASP A 30 14.18 -2.35 -20.61
C ASP A 30 15.03 -3.17 -19.63
N GLN A 31 14.55 -3.34 -18.39
CA GLN A 31 15.20 -4.11 -17.33
C GLN A 31 14.89 -5.62 -17.37
N LEU A 32 13.98 -6.06 -18.26
CA LEU A 32 13.59 -7.47 -18.37
C LEU A 32 14.61 -8.29 -19.16
N SER A 33 14.71 -9.57 -18.79
CA SER A 33 15.44 -10.58 -19.57
C SER A 33 14.74 -10.87 -20.90
N ASP A 34 15.47 -11.44 -21.87
CA ASP A 34 14.93 -11.79 -23.19
C ASP A 34 13.72 -12.73 -23.10
N TYR A 35 13.78 -13.70 -22.17
CA TYR A 35 12.65 -14.59 -21.89
C TYR A 35 11.41 -13.81 -21.43
N GLN A 36 11.57 -12.88 -20.50
CA GLN A 36 10.45 -12.09 -19.98
C GLN A 36 9.89 -11.15 -21.05
N LYS A 37 10.76 -10.48 -21.82
CA LYS A 37 10.38 -9.63 -22.96
C LYS A 37 9.54 -10.39 -24.00
N ALA A 38 9.87 -11.64 -24.26
CA ALA A 38 9.12 -12.50 -25.19
C ALA A 38 7.76 -12.95 -24.65
N ASN A 39 7.51 -12.84 -23.34
CA ASN A 39 6.31 -13.37 -22.67
C ASN A 39 5.45 -12.28 -22.01
N ILE A 40 5.71 -11.00 -22.30
CA ILE A 40 4.91 -9.90 -21.77
C ILE A 40 4.68 -8.83 -22.84
N SER A 41 3.49 -8.24 -22.82
CA SER A 41 3.14 -7.09 -23.65
C SER A 41 2.46 -6.01 -22.82
N LEU A 42 2.45 -4.79 -23.34
CA LEU A 42 1.73 -3.68 -22.72
C LEU A 42 0.25 -4.02 -22.55
N ASP A 43 -0.39 -4.64 -23.55
CA ASP A 43 -1.81 -5.02 -23.48
C ASP A 43 -2.08 -6.02 -22.34
N MET A 44 -1.18 -6.97 -22.10
CA MET A 44 -1.29 -7.89 -20.97
C MET A 44 -1.22 -7.13 -19.64
N VAL A 45 -0.24 -6.23 -19.51
CA VAL A 45 -0.06 -5.41 -18.31
C VAL A 45 -1.29 -4.53 -18.05
N VAL A 46 -1.81 -3.85 -19.08
CA VAL A 46 -2.98 -2.97 -18.96
C VAL A 46 -4.22 -3.76 -18.59
N ASN A 47 -4.46 -4.91 -19.23
CA ASN A 47 -5.63 -5.73 -18.93
C ASN A 47 -5.62 -6.25 -17.48
N ASP A 48 -4.47 -6.74 -17.01
CA ASP A 48 -4.35 -7.28 -15.66
C ASP A 48 -4.34 -6.16 -14.61
N ALA A 49 -3.68 -5.02 -14.88
CA ALA A 49 -3.72 -3.85 -14.01
C ALA A 49 -5.16 -3.32 -13.86
N HIS A 50 -5.88 -3.14 -14.96
CA HIS A 50 -7.28 -2.69 -14.94
C HIS A 50 -8.15 -3.65 -14.13
N LYS A 51 -7.98 -4.96 -14.32
CA LYS A 51 -8.71 -5.99 -13.56
C LYS A 51 -8.40 -5.90 -12.06
N ARG A 52 -7.12 -5.80 -11.68
CA ARG A 52 -6.67 -5.72 -10.29
C ARG A 52 -7.17 -4.46 -9.59
N LEU A 53 -7.00 -3.29 -10.23
CA LEU A 53 -7.46 -2.00 -9.70
C LEU A 53 -8.98 -1.99 -9.49
N PHE A 54 -9.75 -2.50 -10.45
CA PHE A 54 -11.21 -2.52 -10.37
C PHE A 54 -11.73 -3.51 -9.32
N LEU A 55 -11.17 -4.73 -9.26
CA LEU A 55 -11.58 -5.74 -8.28
C LEU A 55 -11.23 -5.34 -6.84
N ASN A 56 -10.02 -4.80 -6.65
CA ASN A 56 -9.58 -4.36 -5.32
C ASN A 56 -10.36 -3.15 -4.82
N ASN A 57 -10.88 -2.29 -5.70
CA ASN A 57 -11.77 -1.20 -5.30
C ASN A 57 -13.14 -1.71 -4.79
N LEU A 58 -13.59 -2.89 -5.27
CA LEU A 58 -14.87 -3.49 -4.86
C LEU A 58 -14.76 -4.37 -3.61
N THR A 59 -13.56 -4.87 -3.30
CA THR A 59 -13.31 -5.73 -2.15
C THR A 59 -12.50 -4.95 -1.12
N HIS A 60 -13.18 -4.36 -0.13
CA HIS A 60 -12.50 -3.96 1.09
C HIS A 60 -11.89 -5.22 1.70
N LEU A 61 -10.57 -5.33 1.62
CA LEU A 61 -9.87 -6.44 2.24
C LEU A 61 -10.16 -6.36 3.73
N ARG A 62 -11.01 -7.28 4.21
CA ARG A 62 -10.82 -7.79 5.56
C ARG A 62 -9.47 -8.47 5.48
N ILE A 63 -8.42 -7.81 5.96
CA ILE A 63 -7.21 -8.52 6.32
C ILE A 63 -7.66 -9.41 7.46
N ASP A 64 -8.06 -10.65 7.11
CA ASP A 64 -8.47 -11.60 8.11
C ASP A 64 -7.31 -11.71 9.11
N ARG A 65 -7.71 -11.51 10.36
CA ARG A 65 -6.96 -11.17 11.58
C ARG A 65 -5.99 -12.25 12.04
N GLU A 66 -5.41 -12.96 11.09
CA GLU A 66 -4.38 -13.96 11.25
C GLU A 66 -3.09 -13.45 10.60
N LEU A 67 -2.57 -12.33 11.11
CA LEU A 67 -1.16 -12.33 11.50
C LEU A 67 -1.01 -13.48 12.50
N LYS A 68 -0.91 -14.71 11.98
CA LYS A 68 -0.75 -15.91 12.78
C LYS A 68 0.34 -15.61 13.82
N PRO A 69 0.13 -15.97 15.10
CA PRO A 69 1.06 -15.71 16.21
C PRO A 69 2.43 -16.40 16.06
N ILE A 70 2.72 -16.93 14.88
CA ILE A 70 3.87 -17.73 14.53
C ILE A 70 4.87 -16.81 13.82
N GLU A 71 5.56 -15.93 14.56
CA GLU A 71 6.93 -15.47 14.21
C GLU A 71 7.50 -14.36 15.12
N TYR A 72 6.81 -13.95 16.19
CA TYR A 72 7.34 -12.95 17.13
C TYR A 72 7.49 -13.48 18.55
N ALA A 73 8.09 -14.67 18.70
CA ALA A 73 8.50 -15.18 20.00
C ALA A 73 9.50 -14.19 20.64
N GLY A 74 9.09 -13.50 21.70
CA GLY A 74 9.91 -12.51 22.43
C GLY A 74 9.58 -11.04 22.17
N VAL A 75 8.59 -10.72 21.33
CA VAL A 75 8.12 -9.35 21.12
C VAL A 75 7.00 -9.01 22.10
N SER A 76 7.01 -7.80 22.68
CA SER A 76 5.99 -7.40 23.64
C SER A 76 4.60 -7.26 22.97
N PRO A 77 3.51 -7.46 23.73
CA PRO A 77 2.15 -7.29 23.20
C PRO A 77 1.90 -5.92 22.55
N CYS A 78 2.51 -4.86 23.09
CA CYS A 78 2.45 -3.51 22.53
C CYS A 78 3.06 -3.44 21.13
N ILE A 79 4.26 -3.99 20.93
CA ILE A 79 4.92 -3.97 19.61
C ILE A 79 4.14 -4.80 18.59
N LEU A 80 3.53 -5.91 19.02
CA LEU A 80 2.65 -6.70 18.16
C LEU A 80 1.41 -5.91 17.72
N ALA A 81 0.80 -5.15 18.63
CA ALA A 81 -0.37 -4.34 18.33
C ALA A 81 -0.03 -3.17 17.37
N ILE A 82 1.10 -2.49 17.59
CA ILE A 82 1.62 -1.48 16.66
C ILE A 82 1.88 -2.09 15.27
N GLY A 83 2.55 -3.24 15.22
CA GLY A 83 2.83 -3.95 13.97
C GLY A 83 1.55 -4.34 13.20
N THR A 84 0.45 -4.59 13.91
CA THR A 84 -0.87 -4.85 13.29
C THR A 84 -1.42 -3.60 12.62
N VAL A 85 -1.40 -2.44 13.29
CA VAL A 85 -1.85 -1.17 12.69
C VAL A 85 -1.00 -0.82 11.46
N VAL A 86 0.31 -1.01 11.54
CA VAL A 86 1.22 -0.79 10.41
C VAL A 86 0.91 -1.74 9.26
N ALA A 87 0.63 -3.01 9.57
CA ALA A 87 0.25 -4.01 8.57
C ALA A 87 -1.04 -3.63 7.84
N ASP A 88 -2.04 -3.17 8.58
CA ASP A 88 -3.32 -2.74 8.03
C ASP A 88 -3.18 -1.48 7.17
N ALA A 89 -2.37 -0.51 7.61
CA ALA A 89 -2.03 0.68 6.82
C ALA A 89 -1.35 0.32 5.49
N PHE A 90 -0.44 -0.66 5.47
CA PHE A 90 0.17 -1.14 4.23
C PHE A 90 -0.79 -1.91 3.35
N GLY A 91 -1.66 -2.73 3.94
CA GLY A 91 -2.67 -3.44 3.19
C GLY A 91 -3.61 -2.50 2.43
N LEU A 92 -3.95 -1.35 3.05
CA LEU A 92 -4.69 -0.28 2.36
C LEU A 92 -3.94 0.27 1.15
N VAL A 93 -2.65 0.58 1.31
CA VAL A 93 -1.82 1.06 0.20
C VAL A 93 -1.78 0.02 -0.92
N PHE A 94 -1.46 -1.22 -0.59
CA PHE A 94 -1.30 -2.31 -1.54
C PHE A 94 -2.59 -2.65 -2.28
N GLN A 95 -3.74 -2.49 -1.61
CA GLN A 95 -5.05 -2.59 -2.25
C GLN A 95 -5.18 -1.61 -3.41
N PHE A 96 -4.84 -0.33 -3.20
CA PHE A 96 -4.87 0.69 -4.26
C PHE A 96 -3.84 0.45 -5.37
N LEU A 97 -2.78 -0.31 -5.10
CA LEU A 97 -1.80 -0.72 -6.10
C LEU A 97 -2.21 -1.97 -6.90
N GLY A 98 -3.39 -2.55 -6.61
CA GLY A 98 -3.86 -3.75 -7.30
C GLY A 98 -3.19 -5.04 -6.83
N ILE A 99 -2.55 -5.03 -5.65
CA ILE A 99 -1.86 -6.20 -5.10
C ILE A 99 -2.88 -7.13 -4.45
N ASN A 100 -2.75 -8.44 -4.66
CA ASN A 100 -3.68 -9.40 -4.06
C ASN A 100 -3.41 -9.60 -2.57
N GLU A 101 -4.33 -10.24 -1.85
CA GLU A 101 -4.24 -10.39 -0.40
C GLU A 101 -3.03 -11.25 0.06
N ALA A 102 -2.69 -12.31 -0.69
CA ALA A 102 -1.57 -13.18 -0.34
C ALA A 102 -0.23 -12.45 -0.46
N GLU A 103 -0.04 -11.72 -1.55
CA GLU A 103 1.13 -10.87 -1.78
C GLU A 103 1.18 -9.70 -0.79
N THR A 104 0.04 -9.07 -0.51
CA THR A 104 -0.09 -8.02 0.52
C THR A 104 0.44 -8.53 1.86
N ARG A 105 0.01 -9.72 2.31
CA ARG A 105 0.50 -10.30 3.57
C ARG A 105 2.00 -10.58 3.54
N ALA A 106 2.51 -11.14 2.43
CA ALA A 106 3.93 -11.47 2.30
C ALA A 106 4.81 -10.20 2.31
N ALA A 107 4.43 -9.19 1.51
CA ALA A 107 5.11 -7.90 1.44
C ALA A 107 5.05 -7.13 2.76
N THR A 108 3.88 -7.12 3.41
CA THR A 108 3.73 -6.50 4.74
C THR A 108 4.62 -7.18 5.79
N ARG A 109 4.70 -8.52 5.80
CA ARG A 109 5.63 -9.22 6.72
C ARG A 109 7.08 -8.90 6.42
N ALA A 110 7.48 -8.84 5.15
CA ALA A 110 8.83 -8.46 4.76
C ALA A 110 9.15 -7.02 5.19
N LEU A 111 8.22 -6.08 5.01
CA LEU A 111 8.36 -4.70 5.47
C LEU A 111 8.49 -4.58 6.98
N LEU A 112 7.64 -5.27 7.74
CA LEU A 112 7.72 -5.25 9.21
C LEU A 112 9.06 -5.76 9.73
N LYS A 113 9.71 -6.72 9.03
CA LYS A 113 11.05 -7.22 9.38
C LYS A 113 12.16 -6.20 9.14
N GLU A 114 11.96 -5.23 8.25
CA GLU A 114 12.91 -4.15 7.97
C GLU A 114 12.73 -2.96 8.93
N LEU A 115 11.62 -2.89 9.69
CA LEU A 115 11.39 -1.84 10.67
C LEU A 115 12.14 -2.11 11.97
N SER A 116 12.86 -1.09 12.45
CA SER A 116 13.50 -1.15 13.77
C SER A 116 12.46 -1.10 14.89
N GLN A 117 12.79 -1.63 16.06
CA GLN A 117 11.96 -1.52 17.28
C GLN A 117 11.71 -0.05 17.66
N ASP A 118 12.68 0.83 17.42
CA ASP A 118 12.55 2.26 17.71
C ASP A 118 11.60 2.96 16.73
N THR A 119 11.63 2.56 15.45
CA THR A 119 10.66 3.02 14.45
C THR A 119 9.25 2.59 14.86
N LEU A 120 9.05 1.32 15.24
CA LEU A 120 7.75 0.83 15.69
C LEU A 120 7.25 1.62 16.92
N ARG A 121 8.12 1.89 17.91
CA ARG A 121 7.75 2.71 19.07
C ARG A 121 7.42 4.15 18.71
N GLY A 122 8.15 4.75 17.77
CA GLY A 122 7.89 6.11 17.28
C GLY A 122 6.52 6.26 16.63
N LEU A 123 6.01 5.19 16.01
CA LEU A 123 4.69 5.16 15.37
C LEU A 123 3.53 5.19 16.38
N LEU A 124 3.76 4.95 17.67
CA LEU A 124 2.70 4.97 18.68
C LEU A 124 2.03 6.34 18.80
N ALA A 125 2.80 7.43 18.70
CA ALA A 125 2.24 8.79 18.71
C ALA A 125 1.28 9.01 17.54
N THR A 126 1.67 8.57 16.33
CA THR A 126 0.86 8.65 15.13
C THR A 126 -0.41 7.77 15.24
N ILE A 127 -0.32 6.62 15.93
CA ILE A 127 -1.48 5.75 16.21
C ILE A 127 -2.43 6.40 17.24
N GLU A 128 -1.91 7.09 18.24
CA GLU A 128 -2.71 7.86 19.20
C GLU A 128 -3.46 9.00 18.52
N ASP A 129 -2.78 9.73 17.62
CA ASP A 129 -3.42 10.75 16.78
C ASP A 129 -4.53 10.13 15.92
N PHE A 130 -4.30 8.95 15.33
CA PHE A 130 -5.30 8.26 14.52
C PHE A 130 -6.55 7.89 15.32
N LYS A 131 -6.36 7.40 16.55
CA LYS A 131 -7.46 7.07 17.47
C LYS A 131 -8.27 8.31 17.83
N ASN A 132 -7.60 9.44 18.06
CA ASN A 132 -8.23 10.69 18.50
C ASN A 132 -8.87 11.48 17.36
N ALA A 133 -8.49 11.20 16.11
CA ALA A 133 -9.09 11.84 14.94
C ALA A 133 -10.58 11.52 14.80
N THR A 134 -11.38 12.57 14.64
CA THR A 134 -12.85 12.46 14.58
C THR A 134 -13.40 12.41 13.15
N SER A 135 -12.67 12.96 12.17
CA SER A 135 -13.07 12.98 10.77
C SER A 135 -12.34 11.91 9.95
N LEU A 136 -13.01 11.37 8.91
CA LEU A 136 -12.37 10.44 7.95
C LEU A 136 -11.19 11.10 7.23
N LEU A 137 -11.27 12.41 6.98
CA LEU A 137 -10.23 13.17 6.32
C LEU A 137 -8.96 13.25 7.18
N ASP A 138 -9.10 13.49 8.49
CA ASP A 138 -7.95 13.56 9.40
C ASP A 138 -7.33 12.18 9.59
N LYS A 139 -8.15 11.13 9.68
CA LYS A 139 -7.67 9.74 9.67
C LYS A 139 -6.88 9.42 8.39
N ALA A 140 -7.38 9.82 7.21
CA ALA A 140 -6.68 9.61 5.95
C ALA A 140 -5.33 10.36 5.89
N LYS A 141 -5.26 11.60 6.42
CA LYS A 141 -4.00 12.35 6.55
C LYS A 141 -3.00 11.64 7.46
N ILE A 142 -3.47 11.07 8.56
CA ILE A 142 -2.61 10.36 9.51
C ILE A 142 -2.08 9.07 8.90
N ILE A 143 -2.88 8.34 8.12
CA ILE A 143 -2.40 7.18 7.35
C ILE A 143 -1.32 7.61 6.34
N TRP A 144 -1.50 8.75 5.66
CA TRP A 144 -0.47 9.30 4.79
C TRP A 144 0.83 9.65 5.55
N SER A 145 0.72 10.17 6.78
CA SER A 145 1.88 10.41 7.65
C SER A 145 2.59 9.11 8.00
N LEU A 146 1.84 8.07 8.40
CA LEU A 146 2.40 6.73 8.69
C LEU A 146 3.19 6.18 7.49
N ILE A 147 2.61 6.25 6.29
CA ILE A 147 3.28 5.79 5.06
C ILE A 147 4.55 6.61 4.79
N SER A 148 4.49 7.93 5.02
CA SER A 148 5.62 8.83 4.82
C SER A 148 6.75 8.57 5.82
N GLU A 149 6.43 8.36 7.09
CA GLU A 149 7.38 8.00 8.14
C GLU A 149 8.08 6.69 7.83
N ILE A 150 7.34 5.68 7.36
CA ILE A 150 7.93 4.40 7.01
C ILE A 150 8.79 4.50 5.76
N LYS A 151 8.34 5.23 4.73
CA LYS A 151 9.18 5.55 3.56
C LYS A 151 10.50 6.19 4.00
N ASN A 152 10.47 7.09 4.98
CA ASN A 152 11.69 7.72 5.49
C ASN A 152 12.58 6.74 6.26
N ALA A 153 12.00 5.72 6.90
CA ALA A 153 12.75 4.71 7.64
C ALA A 153 13.42 3.64 6.74
N VAL A 154 12.68 3.07 5.78
CA VAL A 154 13.16 1.93 4.95
C VAL A 154 13.54 2.31 3.52
N GLY A 155 13.20 3.54 3.10
CA GLY A 155 13.35 3.99 1.72
C GLY A 155 12.37 3.33 0.74
N PHE A 156 12.21 3.92 -0.45
CA PHE A 156 11.45 3.28 -1.52
C PHE A 156 12.04 1.93 -1.94
N SER A 157 13.36 1.79 -1.85
CA SER A 157 14.06 0.54 -2.16
C SER A 157 13.65 -0.60 -1.23
N GLY A 158 13.41 -0.35 0.06
CA GLY A 158 12.93 -1.35 1.02
C GLY A 158 11.53 -1.84 0.66
N ILE A 159 10.62 -0.94 0.33
CA ILE A 159 9.25 -1.27 -0.11
C ILE A 159 9.27 -2.05 -1.42
N ILE A 160 10.05 -1.60 -2.40
CA ILE A 160 10.20 -2.25 -3.70
C ILE A 160 10.77 -3.67 -3.53
N LYS A 161 11.79 -3.83 -2.69
CA LYS A 161 12.40 -5.14 -2.42
C LYS A 161 11.40 -6.10 -1.78
N ALA A 162 10.67 -5.65 -0.75
CA ALA A 162 9.65 -6.47 -0.09
C ALA A 162 8.57 -6.97 -1.08
N LEU A 163 8.15 -6.11 -2.01
CA LEU A 163 7.20 -6.48 -3.06
C LEU A 163 7.81 -7.44 -4.08
N LYS A 164 9.01 -7.13 -4.60
CA LYS A 164 9.70 -7.94 -5.60
C LYS A 164 10.00 -9.36 -5.10
N ASP A 165 10.44 -9.50 -3.85
CA ASP A 165 10.81 -10.80 -3.26
C ASP A 165 9.59 -11.68 -2.94
N SER A 166 8.39 -11.09 -2.87
CA SER A 166 7.14 -11.79 -2.56
C SER A 166 6.30 -12.17 -3.77
N MET A 167 6.69 -11.74 -4.98
CA MET A 167 5.90 -11.90 -6.20
C MET A 167 6.63 -12.72 -7.26
N HIS A 168 5.87 -13.46 -8.05
CA HIS A 168 6.40 -13.99 -9.31
C HIS A 168 6.71 -12.82 -10.27
N TRP A 169 7.70 -12.98 -11.15
CA TRP A 169 8.19 -11.88 -11.99
C TRP A 169 7.08 -11.22 -12.82
N TYR A 170 6.09 -12.00 -13.28
CA TYR A 170 4.98 -11.48 -14.07
C TYR A 170 4.09 -10.53 -13.23
N ASP A 171 3.74 -10.96 -12.02
CA ASP A 171 2.97 -10.15 -11.07
C ASP A 171 3.75 -8.92 -10.62
N TRP A 172 5.07 -9.07 -10.43
CA TRP A 172 5.97 -7.97 -10.10
C TRP A 172 5.97 -6.89 -11.21
N VAL A 173 5.97 -7.26 -12.49
CA VAL A 173 5.96 -6.26 -13.57
C VAL A 173 4.64 -5.49 -13.60
N ILE A 174 3.51 -6.19 -13.47
CA ILE A 174 2.19 -5.54 -13.45
C ILE A 174 2.06 -4.60 -12.26
N THR A 175 2.38 -5.10 -11.06
CA THR A 175 2.36 -4.32 -9.82
C THR A 175 3.35 -3.17 -9.87
N GLY A 176 4.57 -3.39 -10.37
CA GLY A 176 5.61 -2.37 -10.44
C GLY A 176 5.25 -1.22 -11.37
N VAL A 177 4.72 -1.52 -12.56
CA VAL A 177 4.22 -0.51 -13.51
C VAL A 177 3.05 0.27 -12.92
N THR A 178 2.09 -0.42 -12.30
CA THR A 178 0.91 0.20 -11.67
C THR A 178 1.32 1.06 -10.48
N ALA A 179 2.21 0.57 -9.62
CA ALA A 179 2.71 1.28 -8.46
C ALA A 179 3.52 2.52 -8.82
N ALA A 180 4.39 2.44 -9.82
CA ALA A 180 5.15 3.60 -10.29
C ALA A 180 4.23 4.71 -10.79
N ALA A 181 3.19 4.35 -11.55
CA ALA A 181 2.17 5.30 -12.00
C ALA A 181 1.38 5.91 -10.82
N GLN A 182 0.86 5.07 -9.93
CA GLN A 182 0.02 5.50 -8.81
C GLN A 182 0.79 6.37 -7.80
N LEU A 183 2.01 5.97 -7.44
CA LEU A 183 2.88 6.74 -6.56
C LEU A 183 3.22 8.09 -7.19
N THR A 184 3.47 8.15 -8.51
CA THR A 184 3.71 9.42 -9.19
C THR A 184 2.51 10.36 -9.06
N ILE A 185 1.28 9.84 -9.17
CA ILE A 185 0.06 10.65 -8.96
C ILE A 185 -0.03 11.13 -7.51
N TRP A 186 0.16 10.24 -6.53
CA TRP A 186 0.10 10.59 -5.11
C TRP A 186 1.13 11.65 -4.74
N PHE A 187 2.40 11.46 -5.10
CA PHE A 187 3.46 12.40 -4.76
C PHE A 187 3.37 13.70 -5.57
N ALA A 188 2.91 13.65 -6.83
CA ALA A 188 2.69 14.87 -7.61
C ALA A 188 1.43 15.65 -7.19
N THR A 189 0.73 15.20 -6.16
CA THR A 189 -0.39 15.91 -5.51
C THR A 189 -0.15 16.09 -4.00
N ASP A 190 1.09 15.91 -3.53
CA ASP A 190 1.46 15.97 -2.11
C ASP A 190 0.57 15.09 -1.21
N GLY A 191 0.12 13.95 -1.74
CA GLY A 191 -0.75 12.98 -1.06
C GLY A 191 -2.25 13.27 -1.19
N ALA A 192 -2.67 14.39 -1.80
CA ALA A 192 -4.09 14.74 -1.90
C ALA A 192 -4.91 13.67 -2.65
N ALA A 193 -4.37 13.08 -3.73
CA ALA A 193 -5.03 12.01 -4.45
C ALA A 193 -5.21 10.75 -3.58
N PHE A 194 -4.17 10.34 -2.84
CA PHE A 194 -4.26 9.20 -1.92
C PHE A 194 -5.28 9.43 -0.80
N ILE A 195 -5.29 10.65 -0.23
CA ILE A 195 -6.25 11.02 0.82
C ILE A 195 -7.69 10.93 0.30
N ALA A 196 -7.93 11.34 -0.95
CA ALA A 196 -9.25 11.22 -1.58
C ALA A 196 -9.65 9.76 -1.81
N GLU A 197 -8.76 8.94 -2.36
CA GLU A 197 -8.96 7.49 -2.54
C GLU A 197 -9.32 6.80 -1.23
N LEU A 198 -8.56 7.11 -0.19
CA LEU A 198 -8.71 6.51 1.12
C LEU A 198 -10.00 6.94 1.82
N ALA A 199 -10.38 8.22 1.70
CA ALA A 199 -11.65 8.73 2.23
C ALA A 199 -12.87 8.04 1.59
N LEU A 200 -12.80 7.70 0.30
CA LEU A 200 -13.83 6.93 -0.39
C LEU A 200 -13.87 5.46 0.07
N ALA A 201 -12.73 4.91 0.52
CA ALA A 201 -12.64 3.54 1.03
C ALA A 201 -13.12 3.36 2.49
N GLY A 202 -13.93 4.28 3.02
CA GLY A 202 -14.19 4.52 4.46
C GLY A 202 -14.42 3.32 5.39
N ALA A 203 -14.92 2.18 4.91
CA ALA A 203 -15.03 0.95 5.70
C ALA A 203 -13.66 0.42 6.17
N ALA A 204 -12.62 0.61 5.36
CA ALA A 204 -11.29 0.13 5.64
C ALA A 204 -10.55 1.06 6.65
N ILE A 205 -10.82 2.38 6.62
CA ILE A 205 -10.39 3.34 7.67
C ILE A 205 -11.00 2.96 9.03
N ALA A 206 -12.27 2.54 9.06
CA ALA A 206 -12.94 2.16 10.31
C ALA A 206 -12.28 0.94 10.98
N THR A 207 -11.90 -0.06 10.18
CA THR A 207 -11.20 -1.26 10.67
C THR A 207 -9.85 -0.89 11.28
N LEU A 208 -9.05 -0.08 10.56
CA LEU A 208 -7.78 0.43 11.09
C LEU A 208 -7.96 1.20 12.42
N GLY A 209 -9.10 1.89 12.60
CA GLY A 209 -9.42 2.57 13.86
C GLY A 209 -9.67 1.67 15.04
N ILE A 210 -10.22 0.48 14.81
CA ILE A 210 -10.39 -0.52 15.86
C ILE A 210 -9.02 -1.04 16.29
N ASP A 211 -8.14 -1.34 15.34
CA ASP A 211 -6.82 -1.88 15.64
C ASP A 211 -5.90 -0.81 16.26
N ALA A 212 -6.03 0.46 15.85
CA ALA A 212 -5.37 1.59 16.50
C ALA A 212 -5.82 1.78 17.97
N ALA A 213 -7.14 1.70 18.23
CA ALA A 213 -7.65 1.79 19.60
C ALA A 213 -7.14 0.65 20.48
N ASN A 214 -7.07 -0.57 19.93
CA ASN A 214 -6.49 -1.73 20.60
C ASN A 214 -4.99 -1.55 20.89
N ALA A 215 -4.22 -1.02 19.93
CA ALA A 215 -2.80 -0.76 20.13
C ALA A 215 -2.55 0.25 21.26
N VAL A 216 -3.28 1.37 21.29
CA VAL A 216 -3.18 2.34 22.39
C VAL A 216 -3.53 1.71 23.74
N HIS A 217 -4.56 0.87 23.78
CA HIS A 217 -4.97 0.20 25.02
C HIS A 217 -3.93 -0.80 25.54
N VAL A 218 -3.30 -1.58 24.65
CA VAL A 218 -2.30 -2.59 25.03
C VAL A 218 -0.94 -1.97 25.37
N CYS A 219 -0.65 -0.78 24.82
CA CYS A 219 0.60 -0.06 25.03
C CYS A 219 0.61 0.90 26.24
N SER A 220 -0.54 1.10 26.91
CA SER A 220 -0.68 1.92 28.12
C SER A 220 -0.60 1.11 29.40
#